data_AF-T1J7A2-F1
#
_entry.id   AF-T1J7A2-F1
#
_cell.length_a   1.000
_cell.length_b   1.000
_cell.length_c   1.000
_cell.angle_alpha   90.00
_cell.angle_beta   90.00
_cell.angle_gamma   90.00
#
_symmetry.space_group_name_H-M   'P 1'
#
loop_
_entity.id
_entity.type
_entity.pdbx_description
1 polymer ?
#
loop_
_entity_poly.entity_id
_entity_poly.type
_entity_poly.pdbx_seq_one_letter_code
_entity_poly.pdbx_strand_id
1 'polypeptide(L)'
;MPAFLFVWQCLIVIRPCSFAIITLAFGEYITYPIFNKCEQPKLVSKLIAILVVCLITYLNCQSVKLATFVQNFFTAAKLFAILIIIICGAIRLSQGHIENLANGFQGTTNSYGNIATAFYSGLWAYDGWNNLNYVTEEIKNPYVNLPRAIMLGLPLVTICYVLVNIAYLSVMSMDEILVSEAVAVTFGDRVLGVMSWCIPLFVAFSTFGAANGSCFTGGRLCYVAAREGHLVDVLSYVHVKNYTPTAALLFNAVISLIMIIPGDIASLIDFFSFTAWISYGGAMLALLYMRYTQPDLHRPYKVFIGVPILVLIASIYLVIAPIVDNPQVEYLYATLFIFAGLIFYIPFVYYKLELSIMNKVTLFFQQLLQIVPSEEEPRE
;
A
#
# COMPACT_ATOMS: atom_id res chain seq x y z
N MET A 1 6.79 -24.08 -0.20
CA MET A 1 7.45 -23.18 -1.17
C MET A 1 6.59 -21.98 -1.56
N PRO A 2 5.37 -22.10 -2.15
CA PRO A 2 4.64 -20.91 -2.63
C PRO A 2 4.23 -19.92 -1.52
N ALA A 3 3.84 -20.44 -0.34
CA ALA A 3 3.54 -19.62 0.83
C ALA A 3 4.74 -18.77 1.29
N PHE A 4 5.94 -19.36 1.32
CA PHE A 4 7.17 -18.64 1.65
C PHE A 4 7.46 -17.53 0.62
N LEU A 5 7.33 -17.81 -0.68
CA LEU A 5 7.55 -16.80 -1.72
C LEU A 5 6.57 -15.63 -1.61
N PHE A 6 5.30 -15.90 -1.29
CA PHE A 6 4.32 -14.85 -1.03
C PHE A 6 4.72 -13.98 0.18
N VAL A 7 5.12 -14.62 1.28
CA VAL A 7 5.59 -13.92 2.49
C VAL A 7 6.84 -13.10 2.19
N TRP A 8 7.82 -13.67 1.48
CA TRP A 8 9.03 -13.00 1.03
C TRP A 8 8.72 -11.74 0.20
N GLN A 9 7.84 -11.87 -0.80
CA GLN A 9 7.39 -10.75 -1.63
C GLN A 9 6.69 -9.68 -0.80
N CYS A 10 5.81 -10.09 0.12
CA CYS A 10 5.11 -9.17 1.00
C CYS A 10 6.08 -8.32 1.83
N LEU A 11 7.11 -8.95 2.38
CA LEU A 11 8.01 -8.33 3.36
C LEU A 11 9.12 -7.50 2.73
N ILE A 12 9.68 -7.95 1.61
CA ILE A 12 10.80 -7.27 0.96
C ILE A 12 10.30 -6.24 -0.06
N VAL A 13 9.17 -6.50 -0.72
CA VAL A 13 8.69 -5.68 -1.84
C VAL A 13 7.41 -4.93 -1.48
N ILE A 14 6.29 -5.64 -1.28
CA ILE A 14 4.96 -5.04 -1.29
C ILE A 14 4.77 -4.05 -0.12
N ARG A 15 5.09 -4.45 1.12
CA ARG A 15 4.87 -3.61 2.31
C ARG A 15 5.83 -2.42 2.39
N PRO A 16 7.15 -2.59 2.24
CA PRO A 16 8.06 -1.46 2.28
C PRO A 16 7.81 -0.48 1.14
N CYS A 17 7.50 -0.98 -0.06
CA CYS A 17 7.22 -0.15 -1.23
C CYS A 17 5.94 0.68 -1.03
N SER A 18 4.86 0.06 -0.53
CA SER A 18 3.63 0.80 -0.20
C SER A 18 3.90 1.91 0.83
N PHE A 19 4.69 1.61 1.87
CA PHE A 19 5.06 2.61 2.88
C PHE A 19 5.92 3.74 2.30
N ALA A 20 6.86 3.43 1.39
CA ALA A 20 7.69 4.41 0.69
C ALA A 20 6.86 5.33 -0.21
N ILE A 21 5.95 4.78 -1.03
CA ILE A 21 5.10 5.56 -1.94
C ILE A 21 4.27 6.59 -1.16
N ILE A 22 3.61 6.16 -0.07
CA ILE A 22 2.74 7.04 0.70
C ILE A 22 3.53 8.17 1.38
N THR A 23 4.74 7.87 1.88
CA THR A 23 5.59 8.87 2.56
C THR A 23 6.28 9.82 1.58
N LEU A 24 6.61 9.37 0.37
CA LEU A 24 7.03 10.23 -0.73
C LEU A 24 5.91 11.21 -1.11
N ALA A 25 4.68 10.72 -1.28
CA ALA A 25 3.52 11.56 -1.55
C ALA A 25 3.30 12.60 -0.44
N PHE A 26 3.46 12.22 0.84
CA PHE A 26 3.43 13.19 1.94
C PHE A 26 4.47 14.30 1.75
N GLY A 27 5.70 13.92 1.39
CA GLY A 27 6.79 14.87 1.13
C GLY A 27 6.41 15.87 0.03
N GLU A 28 5.97 15.37 -1.13
CA GLU A 28 5.59 16.20 -2.28
C GLU A 28 4.45 17.17 -1.96
N TYR A 29 3.39 16.72 -1.30
CA TYR A 29 2.25 17.56 -0.98
C TYR A 29 2.56 18.67 0.04
N ILE A 30 3.51 18.43 0.97
CA ILE A 30 3.95 19.47 1.91
C ILE A 30 4.88 20.48 1.25
N THR A 31 5.75 20.04 0.34
CA THR A 31 6.71 20.93 -0.32
C THR A 31 6.08 21.74 -1.45
N TYR A 32 5.04 21.22 -2.10
CA TYR A 32 4.36 21.87 -3.22
C TYR A 32 3.98 23.35 -2.96
N PRO A 33 3.28 23.71 -1.86
CA PRO A 33 2.92 25.11 -1.62
C PRO A 33 4.15 26.02 -1.40
N ILE A 34 5.28 25.48 -0.96
CA ILE A 34 6.53 26.23 -0.73
C ILE A 34 7.23 26.52 -2.06
N PHE A 35 7.18 25.57 -3.01
CA PHE A 35 7.87 25.65 -4.30
C PHE A 35 6.91 25.91 -5.48
N ASN A 36 5.70 26.42 -5.26
CA ASN A 36 4.66 26.55 -6.30
C ASN A 36 5.05 27.33 -7.59
N LYS A 37 6.16 28.09 -7.57
CA LYS A 37 6.68 28.88 -8.69
C LYS A 37 7.99 28.35 -9.27
N CYS A 38 8.52 27.25 -8.75
CA CYS A 38 9.83 26.71 -9.10
C CYS A 38 9.74 25.18 -9.19
N GLU A 39 10.69 24.57 -9.91
CA GLU A 39 10.80 23.11 -9.90
C GLU A 39 11.10 22.63 -8.49
N GLN A 40 10.32 21.66 -8.00
CA GLN A 40 10.47 21.16 -6.65
C GLN A 40 11.75 20.33 -6.53
N PRO A 41 12.68 20.68 -5.62
CA PRO A 41 13.88 19.89 -5.44
C PRO A 41 13.51 18.51 -4.84
N LYS A 42 13.60 17.45 -5.64
CA LYS A 42 13.29 16.06 -5.23
C LYS A 42 14.03 15.61 -3.97
N LEU A 43 15.19 16.21 -3.68
CA LEU A 43 15.93 15.92 -2.45
C LEU A 43 15.15 16.34 -1.19
N VAL A 44 14.45 17.47 -1.22
CA VAL A 44 13.72 18.00 -0.06
C VAL A 44 12.50 17.14 0.25
N SER A 45 11.72 16.76 -0.77
CA SER A 45 10.57 15.86 -0.59
C SER A 45 11.02 14.49 -0.07
N LYS A 46 12.14 13.94 -0.59
CA LYS A 46 12.73 12.68 -0.08
C LYS A 46 13.21 12.76 1.36
N LEU A 47 13.87 13.85 1.77
CA LEU A 47 14.31 14.05 3.16
C LEU A 47 13.11 14.13 4.12
N ILE A 48 12.04 14.80 3.71
CA ILE A 48 10.80 14.86 4.48
C ILE A 48 10.16 13.46 4.58
N ALA A 49 10.11 12.71 3.47
CA ALA A 49 9.60 11.34 3.47
C ALA A 49 10.38 10.44 4.44
N ILE A 50 11.72 10.50 4.43
CA ILE A 50 12.60 9.77 5.37
C ILE A 50 12.28 10.15 6.82
N LEU A 51 12.17 11.45 7.12
CA LEU A 51 11.84 11.94 8.46
C LEU A 51 10.48 11.41 8.93
N VAL A 52 9.49 11.36 8.04
CA VAL A 52 8.14 10.85 8.33
C VAL A 52 8.16 9.35 8.56
N VAL A 53 8.90 8.57 7.77
CA VAL A 53 9.11 7.13 8.00
C VAL A 53 9.68 6.90 9.40
N CYS A 54 10.75 7.62 9.76
CA CYS A 54 11.38 7.52 11.08
C CYS A 54 10.41 7.89 12.21
N LEU A 55 9.66 8.99 12.05
CA LEU A 55 8.69 9.47 13.03
C LEU A 55 7.54 8.47 13.24
N ILE A 56 6.92 7.99 12.16
CA ILE A 56 5.83 7.01 12.22
C ILE A 56 6.33 5.71 12.85
N THR A 57 7.51 5.24 12.46
CA THR A 57 8.11 4.02 13.02
C THR A 57 8.37 4.18 14.51
N TYR A 58 8.93 5.32 14.93
CA TYR A 58 9.15 5.64 16.35
C TYR A 58 7.84 5.64 17.15
N LEU A 59 6.79 6.30 16.64
CA LEU A 59 5.48 6.34 17.31
C LEU A 59 4.88 4.95 17.47
N ASN A 60 4.97 4.10 16.42
CA ASN A 60 4.47 2.73 16.46
C ASN A 60 5.29 1.82 17.39
N CYS A 61 6.60 2.07 17.52
CA CYS A 61 7.44 1.36 18.48
C CYS A 61 7.13 1.76 19.93
N GLN A 62 6.75 3.02 20.17
CA GLN A 62 6.54 3.55 21.52
C GLN A 62 5.15 3.24 22.08
N SER A 63 4.09 3.40 21.29
CA SER A 63 2.73 3.19 21.79
C SER A 63 1.73 2.87 20.68
N VAL A 64 1.20 1.64 20.72
CA VAL A 64 0.09 1.21 19.86
C VAL A 64 -1.15 2.08 20.09
N LYS A 65 -1.44 2.44 21.34
CA LYS A 65 -2.63 3.26 21.69
C LYS A 65 -2.58 4.63 21.03
N LEU A 66 -1.40 5.27 21.06
CA LEU A 66 -1.18 6.56 20.42
C LEU A 66 -1.32 6.42 18.90
N ALA A 67 -0.70 5.41 18.30
CA ALA A 67 -0.80 5.15 16.86
C ALA A 67 -2.26 4.96 16.41
N THR A 68 -3.08 4.22 17.16
CA THR A 68 -4.50 4.02 16.87
C THR A 68 -5.33 5.29 17.04
N PHE A 69 -5.06 6.09 18.08
CA PHE A 69 -5.76 7.38 18.26
C PHE A 69 -5.48 8.34 17.10
N VAL A 70 -4.20 8.46 16.73
CA VAL A 70 -3.73 9.26 15.60
C VAL A 70 -4.36 8.79 14.28
N GLN A 71 -4.47 7.47 14.07
CA GLN A 71 -5.13 6.88 12.91
C GLN A 71 -6.60 7.31 12.77
N ASN A 72 -7.37 7.28 13.86
CA ASN A 72 -8.78 7.61 13.84
C ASN A 72 -9.01 9.08 13.51
N PHE A 73 -8.20 9.97 14.08
CA PHE A 73 -8.25 11.40 13.78
C PHE A 73 -7.99 11.68 12.30
N PHE A 74 -6.92 11.11 11.74
CA PHE A 74 -6.58 11.30 10.32
C PHE A 74 -7.58 10.64 9.36
N THR A 75 -8.25 9.57 9.79
CA THR A 75 -9.34 8.94 9.03
C THR A 75 -10.58 9.84 8.96
N ALA A 76 -10.89 10.61 10.02
CA ALA A 76 -11.95 11.60 9.95
C ALA A 76 -11.56 12.78 9.05
N ALA A 77 -10.31 13.27 9.18
CA ALA A 77 -9.80 14.38 8.38
C ALA A 77 -9.82 14.10 6.87
N LYS A 78 -9.42 12.89 6.43
CA LYS A 78 -9.44 12.53 5.00
C LYS A 78 -10.86 12.52 4.41
N LEU A 79 -11.85 12.01 5.15
CA LEU A 79 -13.23 11.94 4.68
C LEU A 79 -13.82 13.35 4.55
N PHE A 80 -13.49 14.23 5.48
CA PHE A 80 -13.88 15.64 5.43
C PHE A 80 -13.28 16.35 4.21
N ALA A 81 -11.99 16.12 3.90
CA ALA A 81 -11.35 16.70 2.73
C ALA A 81 -11.98 16.25 1.41
N ILE A 82 -12.27 14.96 1.28
CA ILE A 82 -12.98 14.40 0.11
C ILE A 82 -14.36 15.03 -0.03
N LEU A 83 -15.10 15.20 1.08
CA LEU A 83 -16.43 15.80 1.07
C LEU A 83 -16.39 17.25 0.56
N ILE A 84 -15.39 18.04 0.99
CA ILE A 84 -15.20 19.42 0.51
C ILE A 84 -14.99 19.44 -1.01
N ILE A 85 -14.10 18.59 -1.54
CA ILE A 85 -13.81 18.55 -2.98
C ILE A 85 -15.06 18.20 -3.78
N ILE A 86 -15.84 17.21 -3.32
CA ILE A 86 -17.09 16.79 -3.98
C ILE A 86 -18.13 17.93 -3.97
N ILE A 87 -18.33 18.60 -2.84
CA ILE A 87 -19.29 19.71 -2.73
C ILE A 87 -18.88 20.88 -3.63
N CYS A 88 -17.60 21.27 -3.58
CA CYS A 88 -17.05 22.32 -4.44
C CYS A 88 -17.19 22.00 -5.92
N GLY A 89 -16.90 20.76 -6.33
CA GLY A 89 -17.07 20.29 -7.70
C GLY A 89 -18.52 20.31 -8.15
N ALA A 90 -19.45 19.89 -7.29
CA ALA A 90 -20.89 19.94 -7.58
C ALA A 90 -21.40 21.38 -7.77
N ILE A 91 -20.94 22.33 -6.95
CA ILE A 91 -21.28 23.76 -7.12
C ILE A 91 -20.75 24.28 -8.46
N ARG A 92 -19.50 23.98 -8.82
CA ARG A 92 -18.90 24.41 -10.10
C ARG A 92 -19.61 23.83 -11.32
N LEU A 93 -20.05 22.58 -11.24
CA LEU A 93 -20.90 21.95 -12.25
C LEU A 93 -22.25 22.65 -12.38
N SER A 94 -22.89 22.99 -11.26
CA SER A 94 -24.18 23.71 -11.29
C SER A 94 -24.08 25.11 -11.88
N GLN A 95 -22.88 25.70 -11.88
CA GLN A 95 -22.58 26.99 -12.52
C GLN A 95 -22.30 26.87 -14.03
N GLY A 96 -22.34 25.67 -14.62
CA GLY A 96 -22.20 25.46 -16.07
C GLY A 96 -20.81 25.11 -16.58
N HIS A 97 -19.83 24.84 -15.70
CA HIS A 97 -18.46 24.48 -16.11
C HIS A 97 -18.37 23.00 -16.55
N ILE A 98 -18.87 22.68 -17.74
CA ILE A 98 -18.96 21.30 -18.28
C ILE A 98 -18.04 21.10 -19.50
N GLU A 99 -17.33 22.14 -19.94
CA GLU A 99 -16.56 22.14 -21.18
C GLU A 99 -15.50 21.02 -21.26
N ASN A 100 -14.76 20.80 -20.17
CA ASN A 100 -13.74 19.74 -20.10
C ASN A 100 -14.36 18.33 -20.06
N LEU A 101 -15.56 18.19 -19.51
CA LEU A 101 -16.28 16.90 -19.45
C LEU A 101 -16.88 16.53 -20.82
N ALA A 102 -17.30 17.52 -21.60
CA ALA A 102 -17.87 17.31 -22.93
C ALA A 102 -16.84 16.72 -23.93
N ASN A 103 -15.55 17.02 -23.75
CA ASN A 103 -14.48 16.55 -24.63
C ASN A 103 -13.73 15.28 -24.11
N GLY A 104 -14.30 14.56 -23.13
CA GLY A 104 -13.58 13.53 -22.36
C GLY A 104 -13.04 12.32 -23.15
N PHE A 105 -13.49 12.07 -24.37
CA PHE A 105 -13.04 10.95 -25.21
C PHE A 105 -12.05 11.36 -26.33
N GLN A 106 -11.66 12.64 -26.41
CA GLN A 106 -10.68 13.09 -27.39
C GLN A 106 -9.26 12.72 -26.95
N GLY A 107 -8.41 12.26 -27.88
CA GLY A 107 -7.03 11.88 -27.58
C GLY A 107 -6.86 10.50 -26.93
N THR A 108 -7.86 9.61 -27.06
CA THR A 108 -7.78 8.24 -26.53
C THR A 108 -6.67 7.43 -27.18
N THR A 109 -5.98 6.65 -26.36
CA THR A 109 -4.94 5.72 -26.79
C THR A 109 -5.50 4.30 -26.86
N ASN A 110 -5.11 3.55 -27.88
CA ASN A 110 -5.47 2.13 -28.06
C ASN A 110 -4.31 1.17 -27.71
N SER A 111 -3.22 1.68 -27.12
CA SER A 111 -2.09 0.86 -26.69
C SER A 111 -2.47 0.02 -25.46
N TYR A 112 -2.26 -1.28 -25.56
CA TYR A 112 -2.60 -2.22 -24.49
C TYR A 112 -1.76 -2.00 -23.23
N GLY A 113 -0.49 -1.61 -23.37
CA GLY A 113 0.42 -1.30 -22.27
C GLY A 113 0.03 -0.04 -21.51
N ASN A 114 -0.33 1.03 -22.21
CA ASN A 114 -0.75 2.28 -21.57
C ASN A 114 -2.06 2.11 -20.79
N ILE A 115 -2.96 1.24 -21.27
CA ILE A 115 -4.16 0.87 -20.53
C ILE A 115 -3.78 0.08 -19.27
N ALA A 116 -2.84 -0.87 -19.36
CA ALA A 116 -2.39 -1.65 -18.20
C ALA A 116 -1.70 -0.79 -17.13
N THR A 117 -0.85 0.16 -17.50
CA THR A 117 -0.21 1.08 -16.55
C THR A 117 -1.22 2.05 -15.93
N ALA A 118 -2.20 2.53 -16.70
CA ALA A 118 -3.32 3.31 -16.15
C ALA A 118 -4.14 2.48 -15.11
N PHE A 119 -4.34 1.19 -15.37
CA PHE A 119 -4.93 0.28 -14.39
C PHE A 119 -4.06 0.13 -13.14
N TYR A 120 -2.72 0.08 -13.24
CA TYR A 120 -1.84 0.07 -12.07
C TYR A 120 -2.04 1.30 -11.18
N SER A 121 -2.02 2.50 -11.77
CA SER A 121 -2.26 3.74 -11.00
C SER A 121 -3.67 3.76 -10.39
N GLY A 122 -4.68 3.31 -11.14
CA GLY A 122 -6.05 3.22 -10.65
C GLY A 122 -6.18 2.22 -9.48
N LEU A 123 -5.64 1.02 -9.64
CA LEU A 123 -5.71 -0.05 -8.64
C LEU A 123 -4.87 0.24 -7.40
N TRP A 124 -3.77 0.98 -7.55
CA TRP A 124 -3.01 1.52 -6.43
C TRP A 124 -3.89 2.42 -5.54
N ALA A 125 -4.75 3.26 -6.13
CA ALA A 125 -5.69 4.08 -5.34
C ALA A 125 -6.66 3.22 -4.50
N TYR A 126 -6.94 1.99 -4.93
CA TYR A 126 -7.77 1.03 -4.19
C TYR A 126 -6.97 0.14 -3.23
N ASP A 127 -5.65 0.32 -3.08
CA ASP A 127 -4.81 -0.53 -2.24
C ASP A 127 -5.31 -0.60 -0.79
N GLY A 128 -5.09 -1.76 -0.16
CA GLY A 128 -5.47 -2.04 1.22
C GLY A 128 -6.79 -2.78 1.39
N TRP A 129 -7.52 -3.10 0.31
CA TRP A 129 -8.68 -3.99 0.37
C TRP A 129 -8.34 -5.38 0.94
N ASN A 130 -7.12 -5.84 0.72
CA ASN A 130 -6.59 -7.10 1.25
C ASN A 130 -6.16 -6.99 2.73
N ASN A 131 -6.01 -5.78 3.29
CA ASN A 131 -5.54 -5.60 4.65
C ASN A 131 -6.52 -6.14 5.70
N LEU A 132 -7.82 -6.06 5.41
CA LEU A 132 -8.88 -6.59 6.26
C LEU A 132 -8.71 -8.09 6.51
N ASN A 133 -8.11 -8.83 5.57
CA ASN A 133 -7.87 -10.26 5.73
C ASN A 133 -6.83 -10.56 6.82
N TYR A 134 -5.83 -9.70 7.04
CA TYR A 134 -4.80 -9.92 8.05
C TYR A 134 -5.28 -9.63 9.48
N VAL A 135 -6.37 -8.87 9.63
CA VAL A 135 -6.97 -8.54 10.93
C VAL A 135 -8.27 -9.31 11.16
N THR A 136 -8.53 -10.35 10.37
CA THR A 136 -9.76 -11.15 10.45
C THR A 136 -9.99 -11.74 11.85
N GLU A 137 -8.92 -12.11 12.56
CA GLU A 137 -8.98 -12.66 13.92
C GLU A 137 -9.52 -11.65 14.95
N GLU A 138 -9.40 -10.34 14.68
CA GLU A 138 -9.88 -9.27 15.55
C GLU A 138 -11.32 -8.82 15.19
N ILE A 139 -11.86 -9.29 14.06
CA ILE A 139 -13.20 -8.92 13.59
C ILE A 139 -14.25 -9.75 14.34
N LYS A 140 -15.19 -9.05 14.98
CA LYS A 140 -16.37 -9.69 15.59
C LYS A 140 -17.21 -10.35 14.49
N ASN A 141 -17.45 -11.67 14.57
CA ASN A 141 -18.20 -12.45 13.56
C ASN A 141 -17.69 -12.25 12.11
N PRO A 142 -16.46 -12.72 11.78
CA PRO A 142 -15.80 -12.42 10.51
C PRO A 142 -16.59 -12.93 9.29
N TYR A 143 -17.24 -14.09 9.38
CA TYR A 143 -17.97 -14.69 8.25
C TYR A 143 -19.13 -13.85 7.71
N VAL A 144 -19.70 -12.96 8.54
CA VAL A 144 -20.81 -12.10 8.15
C VAL A 144 -20.34 -10.66 7.95
N ASN A 145 -19.48 -10.17 8.85
CA ASN A 145 -19.08 -8.77 8.85
C ASN A 145 -18.01 -8.46 7.81
N LEU A 146 -17.09 -9.38 7.51
CA LEU A 146 -16.07 -9.16 6.48
C LEU A 146 -16.69 -9.01 5.07
N PRO A 147 -17.59 -9.91 4.59
CA PRO A 147 -18.24 -9.71 3.31
C PRO A 147 -19.12 -8.45 3.25
N ARG A 148 -19.85 -8.13 4.33
CA ARG A 148 -20.67 -6.91 4.41
C ARG A 148 -19.83 -5.63 4.33
N ALA A 149 -18.69 -5.61 5.01
CA ALA A 149 -17.75 -4.50 4.96
C ALA A 149 -17.23 -4.28 3.53
N ILE A 150 -16.90 -5.35 2.81
CA ILE A 150 -16.45 -5.28 1.42
C ILE A 150 -17.57 -4.77 0.49
N MET A 151 -18.78 -5.34 0.60
CA MET A 151 -19.92 -4.98 -0.26
C MET A 151 -20.42 -3.55 -0.07
N LEU A 152 -20.27 -2.96 1.12
CA LEU A 152 -20.63 -1.56 1.37
C LEU A 152 -19.46 -0.61 1.13
N GLY A 153 -18.26 -1.00 1.55
CA GLY A 153 -17.07 -0.16 1.50
C GLY A 153 -16.55 0.09 0.08
N LEU A 154 -16.39 -0.97 -0.74
CA LEU A 154 -15.82 -0.82 -2.08
C LEU A 154 -16.68 0.03 -3.03
N PRO A 155 -18.01 -0.14 -3.11
CA PRO A 155 -18.84 0.72 -3.95
C PRO A 155 -18.84 2.18 -3.47
N LEU A 156 -18.88 2.41 -2.15
CA LEU A 156 -18.83 3.77 -1.60
C LEU A 156 -17.54 4.49 -1.99
N VAL A 157 -16.38 3.83 -1.83
CA VAL A 157 -15.08 4.39 -2.24
C VAL A 157 -15.06 4.67 -3.75
N THR A 158 -15.61 3.75 -4.54
CA THR A 158 -15.70 3.92 -6.00
C THR A 158 -16.52 5.15 -6.39
N ILE A 159 -17.68 5.35 -5.76
CA ILE A 159 -18.50 6.53 -5.98
C ILE A 159 -17.72 7.79 -5.61
N CYS A 160 -17.06 7.82 -4.45
CA CYS A 160 -16.25 8.96 -4.04
C CYS A 160 -15.11 9.27 -5.03
N TYR A 161 -14.39 8.26 -5.52
CA TYR A 161 -13.29 8.46 -6.46
C TYR A 161 -13.77 8.98 -7.81
N VAL A 162 -14.90 8.48 -8.32
CA VAL A 162 -15.51 9.00 -9.55
C VAL A 162 -15.93 10.46 -9.35
N LEU A 163 -16.60 10.78 -8.23
CA LEU A 163 -17.04 12.15 -7.93
C LEU A 163 -15.87 13.13 -7.78
N VAL A 164 -14.76 12.72 -7.17
CA VAL A 164 -13.55 13.55 -7.05
C VAL A 164 -12.92 13.81 -8.42
N ASN A 165 -12.83 12.81 -9.29
CA ASN A 165 -12.30 13.00 -10.65
C ASN A 165 -13.20 13.92 -11.47
N ILE A 166 -14.52 13.78 -11.36
CA ILE A 166 -15.49 14.70 -11.96
C ILE A 166 -15.29 16.14 -11.44
N ALA A 167 -15.04 16.30 -10.13
CA ALA A 167 -14.76 17.61 -9.53
C ALA A 167 -13.45 18.22 -10.06
N TYR A 168 -12.40 17.42 -10.26
CA TYR A 168 -11.15 17.92 -10.84
C TYR A 168 -11.35 18.40 -12.27
N LEU A 169 -12.06 17.64 -13.10
CA LEU A 169 -12.34 18.02 -14.49
C LEU A 169 -13.28 19.22 -14.63
N SER A 170 -14.14 19.52 -13.63
CA SER A 170 -14.99 20.72 -13.68
C SER A 170 -14.23 22.03 -13.44
N VAL A 171 -12.97 21.96 -13.00
CA VAL A 171 -12.15 23.12 -12.65
C VAL A 171 -10.88 23.22 -13.48
N MET A 172 -10.25 22.09 -13.82
CA MET A 172 -8.96 22.03 -14.51
C MET A 172 -9.09 21.31 -15.86
N SER A 173 -8.27 21.71 -16.84
CA SER A 173 -8.13 21.01 -18.11
C SER A 173 -7.25 19.76 -17.97
N MET A 174 -7.28 18.84 -18.95
CA MET A 174 -6.41 17.66 -18.92
C MET A 174 -4.93 18.02 -18.89
N ASP A 175 -4.51 19.04 -19.66
CA ASP A 175 -3.11 19.48 -19.70
C ASP A 175 -2.64 20.00 -18.33
N GLU A 176 -3.50 20.73 -17.61
CA GLU A 176 -3.18 21.20 -16.25
C GLU A 176 -3.06 20.03 -15.26
N ILE A 177 -3.91 19.01 -15.37
CA ILE A 177 -3.85 17.82 -14.51
C ILE A 177 -2.56 17.02 -14.76
N LEU A 178 -2.13 16.90 -16.02
CA LEU A 178 -0.93 16.13 -16.37
C LEU A 178 0.39 16.79 -15.94
N VAL A 179 0.41 18.13 -15.86
CA VAL A 179 1.60 18.88 -15.43
C VAL A 179 1.67 19.02 -13.91
N SER A 180 0.55 18.87 -13.20
CA SER A 180 0.50 19.09 -11.76
C SER A 180 0.93 17.86 -10.95
N GLU A 181 2.01 17.99 -10.18
CA GLU A 181 2.45 16.95 -9.22
C GLU A 181 1.45 16.76 -8.06
N ALA A 182 0.71 17.83 -7.69
CA ALA A 182 -0.24 17.84 -6.58
C ALA A 182 -1.63 18.32 -7.00
N VAL A 183 -2.33 17.50 -7.79
CA VAL A 183 -3.65 17.80 -8.40
C VAL A 183 -4.67 18.38 -7.41
N ALA A 184 -4.74 17.84 -6.19
CA ALA A 184 -5.68 18.33 -5.18
C ALA A 184 -5.36 19.75 -4.72
N VAL A 185 -4.08 20.11 -4.61
CA VAL A 185 -3.65 21.45 -4.18
C VAL A 185 -3.96 22.46 -5.28
N THR A 186 -3.71 22.13 -6.55
CA THR A 186 -4.07 22.95 -7.70
C THR A 186 -5.58 23.19 -7.79
N PHE A 187 -6.39 22.17 -7.51
CA PHE A 187 -7.84 22.34 -7.37
C PHE A 187 -8.19 23.33 -6.24
N GLY A 188 -7.54 23.20 -5.09
CA GLY A 188 -7.68 24.12 -3.96
C GLY A 188 -7.38 25.56 -4.33
N ASP A 189 -6.26 25.80 -5.02
CA ASP A 189 -5.84 27.14 -5.47
C ASP A 189 -6.87 27.82 -6.37
N ARG A 190 -7.52 27.06 -7.26
CA ARG A 190 -8.53 27.58 -8.20
C ARG A 190 -9.89 27.83 -7.55
N VAL A 191 -10.25 27.08 -6.51
CA VAL A 191 -11.61 27.10 -5.93
C VAL A 191 -11.68 27.82 -4.59
N LEU A 192 -10.74 27.54 -3.70
CA LEU A 192 -10.80 27.94 -2.28
C LEU A 192 -10.08 29.26 -2.00
N GLY A 193 -9.25 29.76 -2.93
CA GLY A 193 -8.61 31.07 -2.87
C GLY A 193 -7.80 31.28 -1.60
N VAL A 194 -8.37 31.94 -0.59
CA VAL A 194 -7.69 32.21 0.70
C VAL A 194 -7.52 30.94 1.55
N MET A 195 -8.37 29.93 1.34
CA MET A 195 -8.35 28.67 2.09
C MET A 195 -7.53 27.57 1.42
N SER A 196 -6.76 27.86 0.37
CA SER A 196 -6.02 26.83 -0.38
C SER A 196 -4.97 26.09 0.46
N TRP A 197 -4.46 26.72 1.52
CA TRP A 197 -3.53 26.09 2.47
C TRP A 197 -4.14 24.90 3.23
N CYS A 198 -5.47 24.82 3.34
CA CYS A 198 -6.15 23.71 4.01
C CYS A 198 -5.98 22.39 3.27
N ILE A 199 -5.93 22.41 1.93
CA ILE A 199 -5.85 21.18 1.13
C ILE A 199 -4.54 20.41 1.33
N PRO A 200 -3.33 21.00 1.15
CA PRO A 200 -2.08 20.28 1.38
C PRO A 200 -1.98 19.79 2.83
N LEU A 201 -2.51 20.54 3.80
CA LEU A 201 -2.57 20.11 5.20
C LEU A 201 -3.45 18.85 5.37
N PHE A 202 -4.64 18.82 4.81
CA PHE A 202 -5.52 17.66 4.90
C PHE A 202 -4.98 16.44 4.13
N VAL A 203 -4.32 16.65 2.98
CA VAL A 203 -3.69 15.56 2.25
C VAL A 203 -2.48 15.02 3.02
N ALA A 204 -1.68 15.89 3.65
CA ALA A 204 -0.60 15.49 4.54
C ALA A 204 -1.12 14.65 5.73
N PHE A 205 -2.23 15.06 6.35
CA PHE A 205 -2.90 14.28 7.39
C PHE A 205 -3.37 12.92 6.88
N SER A 206 -3.96 12.87 5.68
CA SER A 206 -4.42 11.62 5.06
C SER A 206 -3.26 10.65 4.77
N THR A 207 -2.19 11.14 4.15
CA THR A 207 -1.00 10.34 3.80
C THR A 207 -0.26 9.88 5.05
N PHE A 208 -0.14 10.72 6.09
CA PHE A 208 0.42 10.31 7.38
C PHE A 208 -0.40 9.19 8.03
N GLY A 209 -1.74 9.31 8.04
CA GLY A 209 -2.63 8.26 8.53
C GLY A 209 -2.53 6.97 7.71
N ALA A 210 -2.45 7.05 6.39
CA ALA A 210 -2.27 5.87 5.55
C ALA A 210 -0.92 5.17 5.81
N ALA A 211 0.16 5.95 5.92
CA ALA A 211 1.51 5.46 6.22
C ALA A 211 1.58 4.80 7.60
N ASN A 212 0.92 5.36 8.61
CA ASN A 212 0.80 4.78 9.94
C ASN A 212 0.08 3.42 9.92
N GLY A 213 -1.05 3.31 9.22
CA GLY A 213 -1.75 2.03 9.03
C GLY A 213 -0.92 0.99 8.27
N SER A 214 -0.16 1.42 7.26
CA SER A 214 0.74 0.53 6.50
C SER A 214 1.88 0.00 7.37
N CYS A 215 2.50 0.86 8.20
CA CYS A 215 3.53 0.46 9.16
C CYS A 215 3.00 -0.58 10.16
N PHE A 216 1.81 -0.33 10.72
CA PHE A 216 1.16 -1.24 11.67
C PHE A 216 0.88 -2.63 11.08
N THR A 217 0.29 -2.67 9.88
CA THR A 217 -0.04 -3.95 9.21
C THR A 217 1.20 -4.68 8.69
N GLY A 218 2.21 -3.94 8.22
CA GLY A 218 3.50 -4.51 7.79
C GLY A 218 4.26 -5.18 8.93
N GLY A 219 4.32 -4.53 10.11
CA GLY A 219 4.95 -5.10 11.30
C GLY A 219 4.28 -6.40 11.77
N ARG A 220 2.94 -6.47 11.75
CA ARG A 220 2.18 -7.68 12.11
C ARG A 220 2.46 -8.85 11.17
N LEU A 221 2.48 -8.61 9.86
CA LEU A 221 2.77 -9.68 8.89
C LEU A 221 4.19 -10.23 9.08
N CYS A 222 5.16 -9.37 9.33
CA CYS A 222 6.54 -9.76 9.60
C CYS A 222 6.66 -10.57 10.91
N TYR A 223 5.94 -10.15 11.95
CA TYR A 223 5.88 -10.87 13.22
C TYR A 223 5.32 -12.30 13.07
N VAL A 224 4.18 -12.45 12.38
CA VAL A 224 3.56 -13.77 12.16
C VAL A 224 4.42 -14.65 11.26
N ALA A 225 5.00 -14.09 10.19
CA ALA A 225 5.90 -14.82 9.31
C ALA A 225 7.15 -15.36 10.04
N ALA A 226 7.72 -14.59 10.96
CA ALA A 226 8.83 -15.03 11.79
C ALA A 226 8.40 -16.14 12.76
N ARG A 227 7.20 -16.04 13.34
CA ARG A 227 6.66 -17.07 14.25
C ARG A 227 6.46 -18.44 13.56
N GLU A 228 6.09 -18.44 12.28
CA GLU A 228 5.94 -19.66 11.46
C GLU A 228 7.29 -20.23 10.96
N GLY A 229 8.43 -19.71 11.44
CA GLY A 229 9.76 -20.17 11.04
C GLY A 229 10.14 -19.82 9.60
N HIS A 230 9.45 -18.85 8.98
CA HIS A 230 9.79 -18.36 7.64
C HIS A 230 10.79 -17.20 7.67
N LEU A 231 11.06 -16.60 8.82
CA LEU A 231 12.07 -15.56 9.00
C LEU A 231 12.89 -15.82 10.27
N VAL A 232 13.84 -14.93 10.53
CA VAL A 232 14.64 -14.92 11.75
C VAL A 232 13.75 -14.66 12.98
N ASP A 233 13.94 -15.46 14.03
CA ASP A 233 13.16 -15.40 15.28
C ASP A 233 13.17 -14.02 15.95
N VAL A 234 14.24 -13.24 15.81
CA VAL A 234 14.34 -11.86 16.35
C VAL A 234 13.16 -11.00 15.91
N LEU A 235 12.64 -11.22 14.70
CA LEU A 235 11.54 -10.45 14.14
C LEU A 235 10.18 -10.82 14.75
N SER A 236 10.06 -11.96 15.45
CA SER A 236 8.87 -12.33 16.23
C SER A 236 8.94 -11.86 17.69
N TYR A 237 9.98 -11.11 18.09
CA TYR A 237 10.09 -10.65 19.48
C TYR A 237 9.32 -9.35 19.74
N VAL A 238 8.91 -9.17 20.99
CA VAL A 238 8.09 -8.05 21.45
C VAL A 238 8.84 -7.23 22.50
N HIS A 239 8.71 -5.91 22.49
CA HIS A 239 9.35 -5.03 23.45
C HIS A 239 8.75 -5.16 24.86
N VAL A 240 9.60 -5.31 25.88
CA VAL A 240 9.19 -5.62 27.28
C VAL A 240 8.21 -4.59 27.87
N LYS A 241 8.45 -3.29 27.67
CA LYS A 241 7.62 -2.23 28.27
C LYS A 241 6.41 -1.79 27.44
N ASN A 242 6.55 -1.83 26.11
CA ASN A 242 5.62 -1.19 25.18
C ASN A 242 4.70 -2.22 24.51
N TYR A 243 5.04 -3.50 24.59
CA TYR A 243 4.31 -4.62 23.97
C TYR A 243 4.15 -4.45 22.46
N THR A 244 5.19 -3.94 21.79
CA THR A 244 5.25 -3.66 20.35
C THR A 244 6.29 -4.53 19.64
N PRO A 245 6.04 -4.98 18.38
CA PRO A 245 7.01 -5.76 17.61
C PRO A 245 8.10 -4.84 16.99
N THR A 246 8.95 -4.25 17.83
CA THR A 246 9.92 -3.21 17.44
C THR A 246 10.88 -3.66 16.34
N ALA A 247 11.43 -4.88 16.42
CA ALA A 247 12.36 -5.39 15.42
C ALA A 247 11.71 -5.51 14.03
N ALA A 248 10.47 -6.00 13.97
CA ALA A 248 9.69 -6.15 12.74
C ALA A 248 9.35 -4.80 12.09
N LEU A 249 8.97 -3.81 12.92
CA LEU A 249 8.70 -2.45 12.47
C LEU A 249 9.96 -1.77 11.91
N LEU A 250 11.09 -1.90 12.61
CA LEU A 250 12.38 -1.37 12.15
C LEU A 250 12.83 -2.03 10.85
N PHE A 251 12.65 -3.34 10.69
CA PHE A 251 12.98 -4.04 9.46
C PHE A 251 12.20 -3.48 8.25
N ASN A 252 10.88 -3.33 8.38
CA ASN A 252 10.04 -2.74 7.34
C ASN A 252 10.44 -1.28 7.03
N ALA A 253 10.76 -0.50 8.06
CA ALA A 253 11.20 0.89 7.91
C ALA A 253 12.54 0.99 7.18
N VAL A 254 13.54 0.16 7.52
CA VAL A 254 14.85 0.17 6.87
C VAL A 254 14.73 -0.16 5.38
N ILE A 255 13.94 -1.16 5.00
CA ILE A 255 13.74 -1.49 3.58
C ILE A 255 13.02 -0.34 2.87
N SER A 256 12.01 0.26 3.49
CA SER A 256 11.31 1.43 2.93
C SER A 256 12.26 2.60 2.70
N LEU A 257 13.17 2.89 3.64
CA LEU A 257 14.20 3.92 3.48
C LEU A 257 15.14 3.63 2.31
N ILE A 258 15.55 2.36 2.13
CA ILE A 258 16.38 1.95 0.99
C ILE A 258 15.63 2.18 -0.34
N MET A 259 14.31 1.96 -0.39
CA MET A 259 13.50 2.19 -1.59
C MET A 259 13.27 3.67 -1.90
N ILE A 260 13.19 4.54 -0.89
CA ILE A 260 12.99 6.00 -1.07
C ILE A 260 14.19 6.65 -1.78
N ILE A 261 15.41 6.17 -1.52
CA ILE A 261 16.64 6.78 -2.07
C ILE A 261 16.63 6.77 -3.61
N PRO A 262 16.53 5.62 -4.31
CA PRO A 262 16.45 5.57 -5.76
C PRO A 262 15.04 5.83 -6.31
N GLY A 263 14.00 5.57 -5.52
CA GLY A 263 12.62 5.50 -6.02
C GLY A 263 12.00 6.85 -6.42
N ASP A 264 11.18 6.79 -7.46
CA ASP A 264 10.21 7.81 -7.86
C ASP A 264 8.81 7.21 -7.72
N ILE A 265 7.78 8.02 -7.41
CA ILE A 265 6.45 7.49 -7.06
C ILE A 265 5.87 6.58 -8.15
N ALA A 266 5.95 7.00 -9.41
CA ALA A 266 5.42 6.22 -10.53
C ALA A 266 6.15 4.87 -10.66
N SER A 267 7.49 4.90 -10.66
CA SER A 267 8.32 3.68 -10.75
C SER A 267 8.06 2.70 -9.60
N LEU A 268 7.86 3.21 -8.38
CA LEU A 268 7.56 2.39 -7.22
C LEU A 268 6.15 1.79 -7.30
N ILE A 269 5.17 2.52 -7.84
CA ILE A 269 3.82 2.00 -8.08
C ILE A 269 3.86 0.86 -9.10
N ASP A 270 4.64 1.00 -10.18
CA ASP A 270 4.79 -0.04 -11.20
C ASP A 270 5.47 -1.29 -10.61
N PHE A 271 6.55 -1.10 -9.85
CA PHE A 271 7.27 -2.17 -9.15
C PHE A 271 6.38 -2.91 -8.13
N PHE A 272 5.62 -2.16 -7.33
CA PHE A 272 4.65 -2.68 -6.37
C PHE A 272 3.54 -3.47 -7.07
N SER A 273 2.90 -2.86 -8.07
CA SER A 273 1.72 -3.41 -8.75
C SER A 273 2.05 -4.69 -9.47
N PHE A 274 3.17 -4.71 -10.19
CA PHE A 274 3.66 -5.91 -10.87
C PHE A 274 3.80 -7.10 -9.91
N THR A 275 4.49 -6.88 -8.79
CA THR A 275 4.72 -7.93 -7.77
C THR A 275 3.42 -8.36 -7.10
N ALA A 276 2.56 -7.41 -6.74
CA ALA A 276 1.29 -7.67 -6.08
C ALA A 276 0.33 -8.48 -6.98
N TRP A 277 0.24 -8.15 -8.27
CA TRP A 277 -0.65 -8.83 -9.22
C TRP A 277 -0.21 -10.26 -9.55
N ILE A 278 1.08 -10.55 -9.54
CA ILE A 278 1.60 -11.94 -9.59
C ILE A 278 1.10 -12.73 -8.38
N SER A 279 1.22 -12.14 -7.18
CA SER A 279 0.74 -12.75 -5.93
C SER A 279 -0.78 -12.95 -5.91
N TYR A 280 -1.56 -11.96 -6.37
CA TYR A 280 -3.02 -12.07 -6.46
C TYR A 280 -3.46 -13.12 -7.48
N GLY A 281 -2.81 -13.18 -8.65
CA GLY A 281 -3.04 -14.24 -9.63
C GLY A 281 -2.77 -15.62 -9.08
N GLY A 282 -1.64 -15.79 -8.38
CA GLY A 282 -1.28 -17.05 -7.70
C GLY A 282 -2.31 -17.47 -6.64
N ALA A 283 -2.82 -16.52 -5.85
CA ALA A 283 -3.87 -16.77 -4.87
C ALA A 283 -5.20 -17.21 -5.51
N MET A 284 -5.61 -16.58 -6.61
CA MET A 284 -6.83 -16.97 -7.34
C MET A 284 -6.70 -18.34 -8.01
N LEU A 285 -5.53 -18.65 -8.57
CA LEU A 285 -5.22 -19.96 -9.12
C LEU A 285 -5.28 -21.04 -8.02
N ALA A 286 -4.69 -20.76 -6.84
CA ALA A 286 -4.76 -21.67 -5.70
C ALA A 286 -6.21 -21.90 -5.25
N LEU A 287 -7.05 -20.85 -5.22
CA LEU A 287 -8.47 -20.99 -4.88
C LEU A 287 -9.22 -21.86 -5.90
N LEU A 288 -8.98 -21.68 -7.20
CA LEU A 288 -9.57 -22.53 -8.24
C LEU A 288 -9.09 -23.98 -8.13
N TYR A 289 -7.80 -24.19 -7.85
CA TYR A 289 -7.22 -25.51 -7.64
C TYR A 289 -7.82 -26.22 -6.41
N MET A 290 -7.92 -25.53 -5.28
CA MET A 290 -8.55 -26.07 -4.05
C MET A 290 -10.05 -26.35 -4.22
N ARG A 291 -10.74 -25.62 -5.11
CA ARG A 291 -12.14 -25.94 -5.47
C ARG A 291 -12.27 -27.29 -6.16
N TYR A 292 -11.25 -27.69 -6.93
CA TYR A 292 -11.22 -28.95 -7.64
C TYR A 292 -10.70 -30.10 -6.77
N THR A 293 -9.58 -29.91 -6.07
CA THR A 293 -8.91 -30.97 -5.31
C THR A 293 -9.57 -31.28 -3.97
N GLN A 294 -10.20 -30.28 -3.34
CA GLN A 294 -10.76 -30.41 -2.00
C GLN A 294 -12.20 -29.87 -1.95
N PRO A 295 -13.17 -30.52 -2.63
CA PRO A 295 -14.53 -30.01 -2.77
C PRO A 295 -15.32 -29.99 -1.45
N ASP A 296 -15.06 -30.95 -0.56
CA ASP A 296 -15.87 -31.21 0.65
C ASP A 296 -15.44 -30.41 1.90
N LEU A 297 -14.41 -29.56 1.79
CA LEU A 297 -14.02 -28.70 2.91
C LEU A 297 -15.17 -27.75 3.29
N HIS A 298 -15.40 -27.61 4.60
CA HIS A 298 -16.36 -26.65 5.12
C HIS A 298 -15.95 -25.22 4.74
N ARG A 299 -16.79 -24.54 3.97
CA ARG A 299 -16.57 -23.17 3.47
C ARG A 299 -17.70 -22.27 3.97
N PRO A 300 -17.48 -21.50 5.06
CA PRO A 300 -18.47 -20.57 5.58
C PRO A 300 -18.91 -19.49 4.57
N TYR A 301 -18.04 -19.16 3.61
CA TYR A 301 -18.31 -18.23 2.53
C TYR A 301 -17.90 -18.81 1.18
N LYS A 302 -18.77 -18.71 0.16
CA LYS A 302 -18.54 -19.25 -1.19
C LYS A 302 -18.87 -18.21 -2.25
N VAL A 303 -17.82 -17.70 -2.91
CA VAL A 303 -17.96 -16.81 -4.08
C VAL A 303 -18.38 -17.57 -5.34
N PHE A 304 -19.00 -16.87 -6.29
CA PHE A 304 -19.24 -17.36 -7.64
C PHE A 304 -17.90 -17.63 -8.37
N ILE A 305 -17.79 -18.77 -9.06
CA ILE A 305 -16.54 -19.23 -9.69
C ILE A 305 -16.05 -18.30 -10.81
N GLY A 306 -16.97 -17.59 -11.48
CA GLY A 306 -16.60 -16.62 -12.50
C GLY A 306 -15.75 -15.46 -11.96
N VAL A 307 -15.88 -15.11 -10.67
CA VAL A 307 -15.11 -13.99 -10.07
C VAL A 307 -13.61 -14.32 -10.00
N PRO A 308 -13.15 -15.43 -9.38
CA PRO A 308 -11.74 -15.83 -9.43
C PRO A 308 -11.18 -15.99 -10.85
N ILE A 309 -11.98 -16.50 -11.79
CA ILE A 309 -11.54 -16.64 -13.20
C ILE A 309 -11.29 -15.27 -13.84
N LEU A 310 -12.22 -14.32 -13.65
CA LEU A 310 -12.07 -12.97 -14.18
C LEU A 310 -10.85 -12.27 -13.59
N VAL A 311 -10.64 -12.37 -12.27
CA VAL A 311 -9.46 -11.79 -11.61
C VAL A 311 -8.17 -12.45 -12.09
N LEU A 312 -8.17 -13.76 -12.35
CA LEU A 312 -7.02 -14.46 -12.92
C LEU A 312 -6.70 -13.99 -14.35
N ILE A 313 -7.70 -13.78 -15.19
CA ILE A 313 -7.50 -13.23 -16.54
C ILE A 313 -6.96 -11.80 -16.46
N ALA A 314 -7.54 -10.97 -15.58
CA ALA A 314 -7.08 -9.61 -15.36
C ALA A 314 -5.63 -9.57 -14.83
N SER A 315 -5.26 -10.45 -13.89
CA SER A 315 -3.89 -10.51 -13.38
C SER A 315 -2.89 -10.93 -14.44
N ILE A 316 -3.23 -11.89 -15.31
CA ILE A 316 -2.39 -12.29 -16.44
C ILE A 316 -2.18 -11.12 -17.40
N TYR A 317 -3.26 -10.41 -17.77
CA TYR A 317 -3.17 -9.23 -18.63
C TYR A 317 -2.29 -8.14 -18.00
N LEU A 318 -2.52 -7.82 -16.73
CA LEU A 318 -1.77 -6.80 -16.01
C LEU A 318 -0.30 -7.16 -15.83
N VAL A 319 0.09 -8.43 -15.82
CA VAL A 319 1.50 -8.85 -15.75
C VAL A 319 2.16 -8.86 -17.12
N ILE A 320 1.46 -9.34 -18.16
CA ILE A 320 2.05 -9.52 -19.50
C ILE A 320 2.10 -8.21 -20.28
N ALA A 321 1.03 -7.41 -20.27
CA ALA A 321 0.94 -6.22 -21.12
C ALA A 321 2.05 -5.19 -20.85
N PRO A 322 2.42 -4.86 -19.59
CA PRO A 322 3.53 -3.93 -19.34
C PRO A 322 4.88 -4.47 -19.79
N ILE A 323 5.14 -5.78 -19.68
CA ILE A 323 6.39 -6.40 -20.14
C ILE A 323 6.54 -6.28 -21.66
N VAL A 324 5.44 -6.46 -22.40
CA VAL A 324 5.47 -6.49 -23.87
C VAL A 324 5.57 -5.09 -24.46
N ASP A 325 4.77 -4.14 -23.96
CA ASP A 325 4.65 -2.82 -24.57
C ASP A 325 5.64 -1.79 -24.00
N ASN A 326 6.00 -1.86 -22.71
CA ASN A 326 6.91 -0.93 -22.05
C ASN A 326 7.85 -1.67 -21.08
N PRO A 327 8.83 -2.45 -21.58
CA PRO A 327 9.76 -3.19 -20.73
C PRO A 327 10.63 -2.23 -19.91
N GLN A 328 10.26 -2.04 -18.65
CA GLN A 328 11.01 -1.27 -17.67
C GLN A 328 11.96 -2.16 -16.85
N VAL A 329 13.04 -1.57 -16.32
CA VAL A 329 14.08 -2.30 -15.56
C VAL A 329 13.53 -2.77 -14.21
N GLU A 330 12.54 -2.06 -13.69
CA GLU A 330 11.80 -2.31 -12.47
C GLU A 330 11.17 -3.71 -12.48
N TYR A 331 10.61 -4.15 -13.61
CA TYR A 331 10.02 -5.49 -13.74
C TYR A 331 11.08 -6.60 -13.70
N LEU A 332 12.26 -6.34 -14.26
CA LEU A 332 13.41 -7.25 -14.15
C LEU A 332 13.85 -7.35 -12.68
N TYR A 333 14.02 -6.22 -11.98
CA TYR A 333 14.35 -6.24 -10.55
C TYR A 333 13.29 -6.96 -9.73
N ALA A 334 12.00 -6.73 -9.98
CA ALA A 334 10.91 -7.39 -9.27
C ALA A 334 10.99 -8.91 -9.44
N THR A 335 11.19 -9.37 -10.66
CA THR A 335 11.33 -10.79 -10.99
C THR A 335 12.55 -11.40 -10.30
N LEU A 336 13.70 -10.71 -10.34
CA LEU A 336 14.92 -11.13 -9.64
C LEU A 336 14.72 -11.22 -8.13
N PHE A 337 14.04 -10.25 -7.50
CA PHE A 337 13.73 -10.27 -6.08
C PHE A 337 12.81 -11.43 -5.70
N ILE A 338 11.84 -11.76 -6.56
CA ILE A 338 10.98 -12.94 -6.36
C ILE A 338 11.81 -14.22 -6.37
N PHE A 339 12.68 -14.41 -7.36
CA PHE A 339 13.53 -15.59 -7.47
C PHE A 339 14.62 -15.65 -6.40
N ALA A 340 15.12 -14.50 -5.93
CA ALA A 340 16.05 -14.43 -4.81
C ALA A 340 15.44 -15.07 -3.55
N GLY A 341 14.12 -15.02 -3.38
CA GLY A 341 13.43 -15.73 -2.31
C GLY A 341 13.68 -17.24 -2.31
N LEU A 342 13.86 -17.88 -3.48
CA LEU A 342 14.21 -19.30 -3.55
C LEU A 342 15.61 -19.60 -3.00
N ILE A 343 16.55 -18.67 -3.18
CA ILE A 343 17.93 -18.78 -2.67
C ILE A 343 17.93 -18.79 -1.14
N PHE A 344 17.00 -18.08 -0.50
CA PHE A 344 16.83 -18.12 0.95
C PHE A 344 15.95 -19.29 1.41
N TYR A 345 14.92 -19.67 0.64
CA TYR A 345 14.04 -20.78 0.99
C TYR A 345 14.77 -22.12 1.10
N ILE A 346 15.63 -22.44 0.12
CA ILE A 346 16.26 -23.76 0.02
C ILE A 346 17.19 -24.02 1.23
N PRO A 347 18.16 -23.16 1.58
CA PRO A 347 19.07 -23.44 2.69
C PRO A 347 18.40 -23.29 4.07
N PHE A 348 17.63 -22.22 4.28
CA PHE A 348 17.16 -21.86 5.62
C PHE A 348 15.86 -22.55 6.01
N VAL A 349 14.92 -22.74 5.07
CA VAL A 349 13.61 -23.33 5.38
C VAL A 349 13.56 -24.80 5.01
N TYR A 350 14.06 -25.19 3.83
CA TYR A 350 14.02 -26.59 3.40
C TYR A 350 15.11 -27.43 4.07
N TYR A 351 16.37 -26.97 4.06
CA TYR A 351 17.49 -27.68 4.72
C TYR A 351 17.67 -27.33 6.20
N LYS A 352 16.88 -26.39 6.76
CA LYS A 352 16.95 -25.94 8.17
C LYS A 352 18.38 -25.62 8.61
N LEU A 353 19.13 -24.91 7.77
CA LEU A 353 20.53 -24.58 8.05
C LEU A 353 20.61 -23.48 9.10
N GLU A 354 20.93 -23.85 10.33
CA GLU A 354 21.15 -22.92 11.42
C GLU A 354 22.58 -22.35 11.35
N LEU A 355 22.68 -21.05 11.04
CA LEU A 355 23.97 -20.35 11.10
C LEU A 355 24.33 -20.08 12.56
N SER A 356 25.47 -20.60 13.03
CA SER A 356 25.95 -20.39 14.41
C SER A 356 26.08 -18.91 14.83
N ILE A 357 26.24 -18.01 13.84
CA ILE A 357 26.30 -16.55 14.06
C ILE A 357 24.94 -15.97 14.47
N MET A 358 23.83 -16.61 14.09
CA MET A 358 22.49 -16.09 14.35
C MET A 358 22.20 -15.95 15.83
N ASN A 359 22.68 -16.86 16.69
CA ASN A 359 22.52 -16.74 18.14
C ASN A 359 23.16 -15.46 18.69
N LYS A 360 24.33 -15.06 18.17
CA LYS A 360 25.00 -13.82 18.56
C LYS A 360 24.23 -12.59 18.07
N VAL A 361 23.73 -12.65 16.84
CA VAL A 361 22.91 -11.57 16.24
C VAL A 361 21.62 -11.40 17.02
N THR A 362 20.94 -12.49 17.33
CA THR A 362 19.71 -12.52 18.15
C THR A 362 19.97 -11.89 19.50
N LEU A 363 21.01 -12.32 20.21
CA LEU A 363 21.34 -11.78 21.53
C LEU A 363 21.71 -10.29 21.48
N PHE A 364 22.43 -9.86 20.44
CA PHE A 364 22.74 -8.44 20.22
C PHE A 364 21.47 -7.59 20.04
N PHE A 365 20.55 -7.99 19.16
CA PHE A 365 19.30 -7.26 18.96
C PHE A 365 18.37 -7.33 20.18
N GLN A 366 18.40 -8.45 20.90
CA GLN A 366 17.64 -8.62 22.13
C GLN A 366 18.05 -7.59 23.20
N GLN A 367 19.36 -7.41 23.39
CA GLN A 367 19.91 -6.43 24.32
C GLN A 367 19.73 -4.99 23.83
N LEU A 368 19.98 -4.73 22.54
CA LEU A 368 19.88 -3.39 21.94
C LEU A 368 18.45 -2.85 21.98
N LEU A 369 17.46 -3.69 21.65
CA LEU A 369 16.07 -3.29 21.50
C LEU A 369 15.20 -3.64 22.71
N GLN A 370 15.74 -4.29 23.74
CA GLN A 370 15.00 -4.76 24.93
C GLN A 370 13.74 -5.56 24.56
N ILE A 371 13.91 -6.46 23.59
CA ILE A 371 12.85 -7.32 23.06
C ILE A 371 12.97 -8.73 23.67
N VAL A 372 11.84 -9.42 23.82
CA VAL A 372 11.77 -10.78 24.36
C VAL A 372 10.86 -11.66 23.50
N PRO A 373 11.06 -12.99 23.49
CA PRO A 373 10.12 -13.91 22.87
C PRO A 373 8.71 -13.74 23.45
N SER A 374 7.69 -13.81 22.62
CA SER A 374 6.29 -13.80 23.08
C SER A 374 5.96 -15.13 23.78
N GLU A 375 5.37 -15.07 24.99
CA GLU A 375 5.05 -16.24 25.84
C GLU A 375 3.90 -17.16 25.34
N GLU A 376 3.51 -17.12 24.06
CA GLU A 376 2.52 -18.09 23.56
C GLU A 376 3.19 -19.38 23.09
N GLU A 377 2.74 -20.51 23.65
CA GLU A 377 3.17 -21.87 23.36
C GLU A 377 3.35 -22.12 21.85
N PRO A 378 4.39 -22.89 21.45
CA PRO A 378 4.41 -23.48 20.12
C PRO A 378 3.16 -24.35 20.00
N ARG A 379 2.26 -24.04 19.05
CA ARG A 379 1.19 -24.96 18.71
C ARG A 379 1.86 -26.22 18.15
N GLU A 380 1.68 -27.32 18.88
CA GLU A 380 2.15 -28.67 18.55
C GLU A 380 1.86 -29.09 17.10
#